data_AF-A0A1M3MJU9-F1
#
_entry.id   AF-A0A1M3MJU9-F1
#
_cell.length_a   1.000
_cell.length_b   1.000
_cell.length_c   1.000
_cell.angle_alpha   90.00
_cell.angle_beta   90.00
_cell.angle_gamma   90.00
#
_symmetry.space_group_name_H-M   'P 1'
#
loop_
_entity.id
_entity.type
_entity.pdbx_description
1 polymer ?
#
loop_
_entity_poly.entity_id
_entity_poly.type
_entity_poly.pdbx_seq_one_letter_code
_entity_poly.pdbx_strand_id
1 'polypeptide(L)'
;MRRSQAGAIGDIPCRFIDPDGRIVDHDVNRRVVSADPRSLRSARKIVLASGGWHKIPVFRASMKLLSPHVIVTDEQVGERLLDN
;
A
#
# COMPACT_ATOMS: atom_id res chain seq x y z
N MET A 1 -1.70 8.97 -19.75
CA MET A 1 -0.53 8.10 -19.44
C MET A 1 -0.99 7.03 -18.44
N ARG A 2 -0.71 5.74 -18.67
CA ARG A 2 -1.25 4.63 -17.84
C ARG A 2 -0.37 4.39 -16.61
N ARG A 3 -0.97 4.38 -15.40
CA ARG A 3 -0.28 4.10 -14.12
C ARG A 3 0.65 2.88 -14.14
N SER A 4 0.25 1.81 -14.82
CA SER A 4 1.01 0.55 -14.91
C SER A 4 2.34 0.69 -15.65
N GLN A 5 2.45 1.63 -16.61
CA GLN A 5 3.70 1.89 -17.33
C GLN A 5 4.76 2.54 -16.43
N ALA A 6 4.33 3.13 -15.30
CA ALA A 6 5.22 3.73 -14.30
C ALA A 6 5.57 2.76 -13.16
N GLY A 7 5.25 1.46 -13.29
CA GLY A 7 5.56 0.44 -12.27
C GLY A 7 4.58 0.38 -11.10
N ALA A 8 3.43 1.08 -11.19
CA ALA A 8 2.42 1.05 -10.14
C ALA A 8 1.68 -0.30 -10.07
N ILE A 9 1.61 -0.88 -8.87
CA ILE A 9 0.83 -2.09 -8.58
C ILE A 9 -0.44 -1.83 -7.76
N GLY A 10 -0.59 -0.61 -7.25
CA GLY A 10 -1.76 -0.16 -6.48
C GLY A 10 -1.49 1.22 -5.88
N ASP A 11 -2.24 1.62 -4.84
CA ASP A 11 -2.11 2.93 -4.22
C ASP A 11 -2.37 2.92 -2.70
N ILE A 12 -1.77 3.87 -1.99
CA ILE A 12 -1.94 4.12 -0.55
C ILE A 12 -1.71 5.60 -0.23
N PRO A 13 -2.57 6.19 0.63
CA PRO A 13 -3.89 6.61 0.19
C PRO A 13 -3.77 7.48 -1.07
N CYS A 14 -4.37 7.03 -2.17
CA CYS A 14 -4.46 7.71 -3.46
C CYS A 14 -3.12 8.00 -4.17
N ARG A 15 -1.98 7.58 -3.61
CA ARG A 15 -0.68 7.67 -4.27
C ARG A 15 -0.24 6.30 -4.75
N PHE A 16 0.10 6.20 -6.03
CA PHE A 16 0.56 4.95 -6.62
C PHE A 16 1.86 4.46 -5.97
N ILE A 17 1.93 3.15 -5.71
CA ILE A 17 3.09 2.48 -5.12
C ILE A 17 3.60 1.35 -6.01
N ASP A 18 4.91 1.13 -5.95
CA ASP A 18 5.61 0.02 -6.60
C ASP A 18 5.65 -1.24 -5.68
N PRO A 19 6.17 -2.39 -6.15
CA PRO A 19 6.31 -3.61 -5.34
C PRO A 19 7.19 -3.50 -4.07
N ASP A 20 8.01 -2.46 -3.99
CA ASP A 20 8.84 -2.16 -2.84
C ASP A 20 8.18 -1.21 -1.85
N GLY A 21 6.96 -0.77 -2.15
CA GLY A 21 6.24 0.21 -1.33
C GLY A 21 6.80 1.62 -1.49
N ARG A 22 7.54 1.93 -2.56
CA ARG A 22 7.94 3.31 -2.87
C ARG A 22 6.81 3.99 -3.63
N ILE A 23 6.60 5.27 -3.34
CA ILE A 23 5.66 6.10 -4.10
C ILE A 23 6.25 6.32 -5.49
N VAL A 24 5.49 5.93 -6.51
CA VAL A 24 5.87 6.12 -7.92
C VAL A 24 5.92 7.61 -8.24
N ASP A 25 6.94 8.08 -8.96
CA ASP A 25 6.95 9.44 -9.49
C ASP A 25 5.94 9.54 -10.64
N HIS A 26 4.75 10.04 -10.31
CA HIS A 26 3.66 10.17 -11.24
C HIS A 26 2.91 11.47 -10.99
N ASP A 27 2.52 12.11 -12.08
CA ASP A 27 1.85 13.40 -12.10
C ASP A 27 0.56 13.43 -11.26
N VAL A 28 -0.20 12.33 -11.25
CA VAL A 28 -1.39 12.18 -10.39
C VAL A 28 -1.04 12.27 -8.90
N ASN A 29 0.07 11.66 -8.46
CA ASN A 29 0.47 11.65 -7.05
C ASN A 29 0.77 13.06 -6.51
N ARG A 30 1.20 13.98 -7.39
CA ARG A 30 1.47 15.40 -7.07
C ARG A 30 0.21 16.23 -6.85
N ARG A 31 -0.96 15.72 -7.27
CA ARG A 31 -2.27 16.39 -7.19
C ARG A 31 -3.16 15.79 -6.10
N VAL A 32 -2.65 14.82 -5.34
CA VAL A 32 -3.39 14.14 -4.26
C VAL A 32 -3.45 15.04 -3.02
N VAL A 33 -4.67 15.26 -2.52
CA VAL A 33 -4.94 16.07 -1.30
C VAL A 33 -4.83 15.24 -0.01
N SER A 34 -4.89 13.90 -0.09
CA SER A 34 -4.80 13.02 1.07
C SER A 34 -3.44 13.14 1.79
N ALA A 35 -3.42 12.77 3.07
CA ALA A 35 -2.19 12.69 3.86
C ALA A 35 -1.11 11.86 3.15
N ASP A 36 0.14 12.31 3.25
CA ASP A 36 1.28 11.57 2.73
C ASP A 36 1.44 10.25 3.53
N PRO A 37 1.44 9.07 2.88
CA PRO A 37 1.66 7.79 3.55
C PRO A 37 2.88 7.78 4.48
N ARG A 38 3.94 8.51 4.08
CA ARG A 38 5.21 8.54 4.81
C ARG A 38 5.06 9.29 6.13
N SER A 39 4.20 10.31 6.20
CA SER A 39 3.92 11.01 7.46
C SER A 39 3.01 10.20 8.38
N LEU A 40 2.20 9.28 7.85
CA LEU A 40 1.36 8.40 8.67
C LEU A 40 2.19 7.50 9.59
N ARG A 41 3.45 7.23 9.27
CA ARG A 41 4.36 6.41 10.12
C ARG A 41 4.56 7.00 11.53
N SER A 42 4.36 8.30 11.72
CA SER A 42 4.46 8.92 13.05
C SER A 42 3.17 8.81 13.88
N ALA A 43 2.09 8.25 13.32
CA ALA A 43 0.86 8.04 14.05
C ALA A 43 1.08 7.03 15.17
N ARG A 44 0.47 7.29 16.35
CA ARG A 44 0.53 6.39 17.52
C ARG A 44 0.09 4.95 17.19
N LYS A 45 -0.81 4.78 16.24
CA LYS A 45 -1.34 3.49 15.82
C LYS A 45 -1.78 3.56 14.36
N ILE A 46 -1.37 2.57 13.58
CA ILE A 46 -1.75 2.42 12.17
C ILE A 46 -2.45 1.08 12.02
N VAL A 47 -3.67 1.10 11.48
CA VAL A 47 -4.43 -0.09 11.12
C VAL A 47 -4.48 -0.18 9.60
N LEU A 48 -3.96 -1.27 9.03
CA LEU A 48 -4.08 -1.57 7.60
C LEU A 48 -5.23 -2.56 7.41
N ALA A 49 -6.29 -2.12 6.73
CA ALA A 49 -7.45 -2.95 6.43
C ALA A 49 -7.59 -3.14 4.92
N SER A 50 -7.50 -4.39 4.45
CA SER A 50 -7.75 -4.74 3.05
C SER A 50 -7.94 -6.25 2.89
N GLY A 51 -8.60 -6.66 1.81
CA GLY A 51 -8.86 -8.06 1.49
C GLY A 51 -8.89 -8.34 -0.01
N GLY A 52 -8.77 -9.62 -0.37
CA GLY A 52 -8.72 -10.17 -1.72
C GLY A 52 -7.32 -10.66 -2.09
N TRP A 53 -7.19 -11.93 -2.42
CA TRP A 53 -5.91 -12.58 -2.78
C TRP A 53 -5.14 -11.85 -3.90
N HIS A 54 -5.85 -11.26 -4.87
CA HIS A 54 -5.24 -10.50 -5.98
C HIS A 54 -4.51 -9.23 -5.50
N LYS A 55 -4.71 -8.82 -4.25
CA LYS A 55 -4.06 -7.66 -3.63
C LYS A 55 -2.80 -8.02 -2.86
N ILE A 56 -2.39 -9.29 -2.75
CA ILE A 56 -1.18 -9.67 -2.01
C ILE A 56 0.06 -8.82 -2.37
N PRO A 57 0.36 -8.55 -3.66
CA PRO A 57 1.49 -7.69 -4.00
C PRO A 57 1.37 -6.27 -3.42
N VAL A 58 0.22 -5.61 -3.62
CA VAL A 58 0.01 -4.25 -3.09
C VAL A 58 -0.08 -4.26 -1.56
N PHE A 59 -0.60 -5.33 -0.94
CA PHE A 59 -0.69 -5.47 0.50
C PHE A 59 0.70 -5.52 1.13
N ARG A 60 1.60 -6.36 0.60
CA ARG A 60 3.00 -6.44 1.06
C ARG A 60 3.74 -5.12 0.83
N ALA A 61 3.53 -4.45 -0.31
CA ALA A 61 4.07 -3.12 -0.56
C ALA A 61 3.53 -2.07 0.44
N SER A 62 2.24 -2.14 0.79
CA SER A 62 1.61 -1.27 1.79
C SER A 62 2.19 -1.50 3.19
N MET A 63 2.49 -2.75 3.55
CA MET A 63 3.17 -3.08 4.81
C MET A 63 4.58 -2.47 4.87
N LYS A 64 5.36 -2.54 3.77
CA LYS A 64 6.66 -1.86 3.67
C LYS A 64 6.53 -0.33 3.81
N LEU A 65 5.51 0.26 3.17
CA LEU A 65 5.29 1.71 3.16
C LEU A 65 4.70 2.29 4.47
N LEU A 66 3.91 1.53 5.21
CA LEU A 66 3.21 2.06 6.38
C LEU A 66 3.74 1.52 7.71
N SER A 67 4.37 0.34 7.71
CA SER A 67 4.71 -0.39 8.94
C SER A 67 3.52 -0.45 9.92
N PRO A 68 2.39 -1.05 9.50
CA PRO A 68 1.16 -1.04 10.29
C PRO A 68 1.33 -1.81 11.60
N HIS A 69 0.60 -1.38 12.64
CA HIS A 69 0.60 -2.02 13.96
C HIS A 69 -0.43 -3.14 14.03
N VAL A 70 -1.52 -2.99 13.25
CA VAL A 70 -2.62 -3.95 13.18
C VAL A 70 -2.96 -4.18 11.73
N ILE A 71 -3.17 -5.44 11.38
CA ILE A 71 -3.67 -5.86 10.07
C ILE A 71 -5.07 -6.43 10.25
N VAL A 72 -6.01 -5.97 9.43
CA VAL A 72 -7.35 -6.56 9.30
C VAL A 72 -7.51 -7.03 7.86
N THR A 73 -7.72 -8.33 7.68
CA THR A 73 -7.80 -8.95 6.36
C THR A 73 -8.66 -10.21 6.37
N ASP A 74 -8.93 -10.78 5.20
CA ASP A 74 -9.66 -12.05 5.07
C ASP A 74 -8.71 -13.26 5.22
N GLU A 75 -9.28 -14.44 5.47
CA GLU A 75 -8.56 -15.70 5.69
C GLU A 75 -7.55 -15.99 4.57
N GLN A 76 -7.97 -15.84 3.31
CA GLN A 76 -7.13 -16.12 2.14
C GLN A 76 -5.89 -15.23 2.05
N VAL A 77 -6.00 -13.96 2.44
CA VAL A 77 -4.85 -13.06 2.52
C VAL A 77 -4.02 -13.37 3.77
N GLY A 78 -4.66 -13.65 4.90
CA GLY A 78 -3.99 -14.04 6.15
C GLY A 78 -3.06 -15.23 5.96
N GLU A 79 -3.55 -16.33 5.39
CA GLU A 79 -2.77 -17.52 5.08
C GLU A 79 -1.54 -17.19 4.20
N ARG A 80 -1.77 -16.47 3.09
CA ARG A 80 -0.70 -16.10 2.15
C ARG A 80 0.34 -15.13 2.70
N LEU A 81 0.03 -14.41 3.79
CA LEU A 81 1.00 -13.57 4.47
C LEU A 81 1.91 -14.38 5.40
N LEU A 82 1.48 -15.57 5.82
CA LEU A 82 2.28 -16.52 6.61
C LEU A 82 3.22 -17.35 5.72
N ASP A 83 2.89 -17.50 4.44
CA ASP A 83 3.76 -18.14 3.45
C ASP A 83 4.98 -17.26 3.14
N ASN A 84 6.17 -17.88 3.14
CA ASN A 84 7.48 -17.26 2.90
C ASN A 84 7.70 -16.87 1.43
#